data_AF-A0AAV4CG40-F1
#
_entry.id   AF-A0AAV4CG40-F1
#
_cell.length_a   1.000
_cell.length_b   1.000
_cell.length_c   1.000
_cell.angle_alpha   90.00
_cell.angle_beta   90.00
_cell.angle_gamma   90.00
#
_symmetry.space_group_name_H-M   'P 1'
#
loop_
_entity.id
_entity.type
_entity.pdbx_description
1 polymer ?
#
loop_
_entity_poly.entity_id
_entity_poly.type
_entity_poly.pdbx_seq_one_letter_code
_entity_poly.pdbx_strand_id
1 'polypeptide(L)'
;MVPAVHAYSQTSMATLSLRYLLHHNRSKRSYNQQIYKEKAGGSSGSFRRSNVQPKSKDIKLPMKSILKENKCGKARLLTMLEESDDLVVKTVQPFLKTGRKWKVTEPVVEAKEFLKMKEVIGQTQTDRGGLGSTTAKWWSKTEGKEKRDMIIDEIRNKEDSTRVQKAVQQPQQGQWTNWDTAIQRSLTWNDIWHMAPLRISFLVRSVYDLLPSNANLVRWGKDNPTCPLCQGSKL
;
A
#
# COMPACT_ATOMS: atom_id res chain seq x y z
N MET A 1 -47.43 25.56 -38.95
CA MET A 1 -45.97 25.28 -39.02
C MET A 1 -45.29 25.91 -37.81
N VAL A 2 -45.12 25.14 -36.74
CA VAL A 2 -44.33 25.38 -35.50
C VAL A 2 -44.05 23.97 -34.95
N PRO A 3 -42.90 23.60 -34.34
CA PRO A 3 -41.81 24.43 -33.79
C PRO A 3 -40.39 24.06 -34.24
N ALA A 4 -39.49 25.03 -34.08
CA ALA A 4 -38.04 24.84 -34.01
C ALA A 4 -37.51 25.47 -32.71
N VAL A 5 -37.76 24.86 -31.55
CA VAL A 5 -37.09 25.23 -30.28
C VAL A 5 -37.10 24.01 -29.37
N HIS A 6 -36.08 23.14 -29.40
CA HIS A 6 -35.67 22.24 -28.29
C HIS A 6 -34.54 21.28 -28.73
N ALA A 7 -33.36 21.79 -29.10
CA ALA A 7 -32.20 20.92 -29.34
C ALA A 7 -30.83 21.47 -28.87
N TYR A 8 -30.77 22.69 -28.35
CA TYR A 8 -29.49 23.35 -28.04
C TYR A 8 -29.06 23.34 -26.57
N SER A 9 -29.82 22.74 -25.63
CA SER A 9 -29.46 22.77 -24.21
C SER A 9 -28.77 21.50 -23.67
N GLN A 10 -28.90 20.34 -24.33
CA GLN A 10 -28.30 19.08 -23.83
C GLN A 10 -26.90 18.77 -24.42
N THR A 11 -26.59 19.22 -25.64
CA THR A 11 -25.28 19.01 -26.28
C THR A 11 -24.18 19.93 -25.73
N SER A 12 -24.54 21.10 -25.21
CA SER A 12 -23.59 22.06 -24.59
C SER A 12 -23.09 21.60 -23.22
N MET A 13 -23.96 21.02 -22.38
CA MET A 13 -23.58 20.53 -21.05
C MET A 13 -22.73 19.25 -21.10
N ALA A 14 -23.00 18.35 -22.06
CA ALA A 14 -22.21 17.13 -22.26
C ALA A 14 -20.78 17.45 -22.77
N THR A 15 -20.63 18.45 -23.63
CA THR A 15 -19.32 18.87 -24.16
C THR A 15 -18.51 19.67 -23.14
N LEU A 16 -19.16 20.47 -22.28
CA LEU A 16 -18.50 21.13 -21.14
C LEU A 16 -18.06 20.14 -20.05
N SER A 17 -18.87 19.13 -19.74
CA SER A 17 -18.51 18.04 -18.80
C SER A 17 -17.32 17.20 -19.30
N LEU A 18 -17.30 16.83 -20.59
CA LEU A 18 -16.18 16.11 -21.20
C LEU A 18 -14.91 16.98 -21.28
N ARG A 19 -15.02 18.28 -21.58
CA ARG A 19 -13.87 19.19 -21.51
C ARG A 19 -13.37 19.38 -20.08
N TYR A 20 -14.24 19.47 -19.08
CA TYR A 20 -13.85 19.58 -17.67
C TYR A 20 -13.16 18.29 -17.18
N LEU A 21 -13.70 17.11 -17.52
CA LEU A 21 -13.09 15.82 -17.20
C LEU A 21 -11.76 15.59 -17.93
N LEU A 22 -11.63 16.04 -19.17
CA LEU A 22 -10.37 15.97 -19.91
C LEU A 22 -9.33 16.96 -19.38
N HIS A 23 -9.72 18.19 -19.01
CA HIS A 23 -8.82 19.19 -18.42
C HIS A 23 -8.36 18.79 -17.01
N HIS A 24 -9.25 18.21 -16.20
CA HIS A 24 -8.91 17.72 -14.86
C HIS A 24 -8.03 16.46 -14.92
N ASN A 25 -8.15 15.64 -15.97
CA ASN A 25 -7.24 14.53 -16.25
C ASN A 25 -5.90 14.99 -16.86
N ARG A 26 -5.85 16.12 -17.59
CA ARG A 26 -4.61 16.71 -18.12
C ARG A 26 -3.72 17.28 -17.01
N SER A 27 -4.33 17.96 -16.02
CA SER A 27 -3.62 18.45 -14.83
C SER A 27 -3.05 17.32 -13.97
N LYS A 28 -3.79 16.22 -13.79
CA LYS A 28 -3.31 15.02 -13.06
C LYS A 28 -2.26 14.20 -13.83
N ARG A 29 -2.20 14.31 -15.17
CA ARG A 29 -1.08 13.78 -15.96
C ARG A 29 0.20 14.57 -15.69
N SER A 30 0.15 15.90 -15.61
CA SER A 30 1.33 16.73 -15.30
C SER A 30 1.98 16.36 -13.97
N TYR A 31 1.18 16.18 -12.91
CA TYR A 31 1.71 15.88 -11.57
C TYR A 31 2.35 14.49 -11.48
N ASN A 32 1.77 13.46 -12.12
CA ASN A 32 2.39 12.14 -12.15
C ASN A 32 3.57 12.08 -13.11
N GLN A 33 3.56 12.86 -14.19
CA GLN A 33 4.67 12.94 -15.15
C GLN A 33 5.84 13.76 -14.61
N GLN A 34 5.61 14.71 -13.70
CA GLN A 34 6.67 15.41 -12.95
C GLN A 34 7.44 14.48 -12.01
N ILE A 35 6.78 13.52 -11.35
CA ILE A 35 7.45 12.48 -10.55
C ILE A 35 8.37 11.58 -11.42
N TYR A 36 8.05 11.41 -12.71
CA TYR A 36 8.93 10.69 -13.64
C TYR A 36 10.00 11.58 -14.30
N LYS A 37 9.77 12.88 -14.47
CA LYS A 37 10.75 13.81 -15.07
C LYS A 37 11.87 14.19 -14.10
N GLU A 38 11.60 14.31 -12.80
CA GLU A 38 12.66 14.49 -11.78
C GLU A 38 13.60 13.27 -11.68
N LYS A 39 13.17 12.09 -12.17
CA LYS A 39 14.01 10.89 -12.23
C LYS A 39 14.97 10.84 -13.43
N ALA A 40 14.96 11.82 -14.33
CA ALA A 40 15.81 11.83 -15.52
C ALA A 40 16.71 13.08 -15.69
N GLY A 41 16.65 14.05 -14.78
CA GLY A 41 17.53 15.23 -14.84
C GLY A 41 17.65 15.87 -13.47
N GLY A 42 18.87 15.88 -12.92
CA GLY A 42 19.18 16.65 -11.73
C GLY A 42 18.95 18.14 -12.00
N SER A 43 18.01 18.74 -11.28
CA SER A 43 17.97 20.20 -11.13
C SER A 43 17.29 20.56 -9.81
N SER A 44 18.02 21.35 -9.02
CA SER A 44 17.62 21.95 -7.76
C SER A 44 16.50 22.97 -7.95
N GLY A 45 15.28 22.61 -7.55
CA GLY A 45 14.15 23.54 -7.47
C GLY A 45 13.48 23.46 -6.10
N SER A 46 13.68 24.48 -5.26
CA SER A 46 13.19 24.56 -3.89
C SER A 46 11.66 24.59 -3.81
N PHE A 47 11.03 23.42 -3.62
CA PHE A 47 9.64 23.34 -3.17
C PHE A 47 9.61 23.28 -1.64
N ARG A 48 9.03 24.32 -1.01
CA ARG A 48 8.90 24.42 0.45
C ARG A 48 8.15 23.19 0.97
N ARG A 49 8.84 22.37 1.76
CA ARG A 49 8.27 21.19 2.43
C ARG A 49 7.22 21.67 3.44
N SER A 50 5.94 21.46 3.17
CA SER A 50 4.95 21.34 4.23
C SER A 50 5.34 20.12 5.07
N ASN A 51 5.54 20.31 6.37
CA ASN A 51 6.06 19.34 7.34
C ASN A 51 5.11 18.16 7.63
N VAL A 52 4.63 17.46 6.60
CA VAL A 52 4.01 16.15 6.75
C VAL A 52 5.14 15.13 6.63
N GLN A 53 5.72 14.76 7.78
CA GLN A 53 6.71 13.70 7.84
C GLN A 53 6.05 12.40 7.33
N PRO A 54 6.60 11.74 6.30
CA PRO A 54 6.10 10.43 5.89
C PRO A 54 6.31 9.46 7.04
N LYS A 55 5.21 8.94 7.61
CA LYS A 55 5.28 7.83 8.56
C LYS A 55 5.77 6.61 7.76
N SER A 56 6.93 6.07 8.16
CA SER A 56 7.76 5.05 7.49
C SER A 56 8.54 5.52 6.26
N LYS A 57 9.87 5.24 6.28
CA LYS A 57 10.80 5.47 5.15
C LYS A 57 10.58 4.48 4.02
N ASP A 58 9.95 3.34 4.31
CA ASP A 58 9.78 2.26 3.36
C ASP A 58 8.46 2.40 2.59
N ILE A 59 8.54 2.36 1.26
CA ILE A 59 7.37 2.33 0.39
C ILE A 59 6.62 1.03 0.65
N LYS A 60 5.37 1.12 1.10
CA LYS A 60 4.49 -0.07 1.18
C LYS A 60 3.72 -0.23 -0.11
N LEU A 61 3.42 -1.49 -0.46
CA LEU A 61 2.53 -1.79 -1.57
C LEU A 61 1.21 -1.02 -1.42
N PRO A 62 0.67 -0.47 -2.51
CA PRO A 62 -0.51 0.40 -2.44
C PRO A 62 -1.78 -0.34 -2.02
N MET A 63 -1.76 -1.68 -1.89
CA MET A 63 -2.92 -2.50 -1.55
C MET A 63 -2.61 -3.47 -0.42
N LYS A 64 -3.58 -3.67 0.49
CA LYS A 64 -3.50 -4.71 1.51
C LYS A 64 -3.77 -6.08 0.88
N SER A 65 -2.93 -7.06 1.19
CA SER A 65 -3.10 -8.43 0.69
C SER A 65 -4.34 -9.09 1.32
N ILE A 66 -5.20 -9.72 0.50
CA ILE A 66 -6.35 -10.50 0.99
C ILE A 66 -5.91 -11.61 1.94
N LEU A 67 -4.77 -12.25 1.64
CA LEU A 67 -4.21 -13.29 2.52
C LEU A 67 -3.81 -12.73 3.88
N LYS A 68 -3.22 -11.54 3.91
CA LYS A 68 -2.88 -10.85 5.16
C LYS A 68 -4.13 -10.61 5.99
N GLU A 69 -5.17 -10.03 5.40
CA GLU A 69 -6.42 -9.74 6.13
C GLU A 69 -7.13 -11.02 6.59
N ASN A 70 -7.13 -12.08 5.79
CA ASN A 70 -7.67 -13.39 6.21
C ASN A 70 -6.90 -13.94 7.42
N LYS A 71 -5.56 -13.97 7.38
CA LYS A 71 -4.74 -14.42 8.50
C LYS A 71 -4.98 -13.60 9.76
N CYS A 72 -5.02 -12.27 9.64
CA CYS A 72 -5.33 -11.37 10.73
C CYS A 72 -6.74 -11.57 11.28
N GLY A 73 -7.73 -11.80 10.42
CA GLY A 73 -9.11 -12.07 10.82
C GLY A 73 -9.23 -13.38 11.58
N LYS A 74 -8.56 -14.45 11.13
CA LYS A 74 -8.52 -15.74 11.84
C LYS A 74 -7.79 -15.62 13.18
N ALA A 75 -6.67 -14.90 13.23
CA ALA A 75 -5.94 -14.66 14.48
C ALA A 75 -6.77 -13.85 15.47
N ARG A 76 -7.48 -12.81 14.99
CA ARG A 76 -8.42 -12.02 15.78
C ARG A 76 -9.53 -12.87 16.37
N LEU A 77 -10.10 -13.78 15.58
CA LEU A 77 -11.12 -14.70 16.05
C LEU A 77 -10.57 -15.66 17.11
N LEU A 78 -9.37 -16.22 16.91
CA LEU A 78 -8.75 -17.12 17.88
C LEU A 78 -8.57 -16.42 19.23
N THR A 79 -7.95 -15.24 19.22
CA THR A 79 -7.66 -14.52 20.46
C THR A 79 -8.92 -14.02 21.15
N MET A 80 -9.97 -13.68 20.39
CA MET A 80 -11.29 -13.38 20.96
C MET A 80 -11.91 -14.58 21.67
N LEU A 81 -11.79 -15.78 21.11
CA LEU A 81 -12.32 -17.01 21.72
C LEU A 81 -11.52 -17.40 22.97
N GLU A 82 -10.20 -17.24 22.95
CA GLU A 82 -9.32 -17.46 24.12
C GLU A 82 -9.63 -16.50 25.29
N GLU A 83 -9.97 -15.25 24.99
CA GLU A 83 -10.30 -14.19 25.95
C GLU A 83 -11.81 -14.10 26.27
N SER A 84 -12.63 -15.05 25.81
CA SER A 84 -14.07 -15.01 26.03
C SER A 84 -14.43 -15.09 27.52
N ASP A 85 -15.40 -14.27 27.95
CA ASP A 85 -15.94 -14.29 29.31
C ASP A 85 -16.79 -15.55 29.56
N ASP A 86 -17.39 -16.11 28.50
CA ASP A 86 -18.13 -17.37 28.56
C ASP A 86 -17.18 -18.54 28.86
N LEU A 87 -17.37 -19.14 30.04
CA LEU A 87 -16.59 -20.28 30.52
C LEU A 87 -16.67 -21.48 29.57
N VAL A 88 -17.83 -21.73 28.94
CA VAL A 88 -17.99 -22.88 28.03
C VAL A 88 -17.11 -22.68 26.80
N VAL A 89 -17.15 -21.49 26.21
CA VAL A 89 -16.32 -21.14 25.04
C VAL A 89 -14.83 -21.19 25.40
N LYS A 90 -14.46 -20.65 26.57
CA LYS A 90 -13.09 -20.62 27.06
C LYS A 90 -12.53 -22.02 27.38
N THR A 91 -13.37 -22.93 27.87
CA THR A 91 -12.98 -24.32 28.14
C THR A 91 -12.90 -25.15 26.87
N VAL A 92 -13.85 -25.01 25.95
CA VAL A 92 -13.90 -25.83 24.73
C VAL A 92 -12.82 -25.43 23.73
N GLN A 93 -12.43 -24.13 23.68
CA GLN A 93 -11.49 -23.56 22.71
C GLN A 93 -11.68 -24.14 21.30
N PRO A 94 -12.80 -23.80 20.63
CA PRO A 94 -13.17 -24.47 19.40
C PRO A 94 -12.08 -24.35 18.33
N PHE A 95 -11.73 -25.48 17.75
CA PHE A 95 -10.69 -25.54 16.73
C PHE A 95 -11.08 -24.71 15.50
N LEU A 96 -10.29 -23.68 15.21
CA LEU A 96 -10.53 -22.85 14.03
C LEU A 96 -10.11 -23.58 12.77
N LYS A 97 -11.10 -23.84 11.91
CA LYS A 97 -10.86 -24.31 10.53
C LYS A 97 -10.01 -23.28 9.79
N THR A 98 -8.74 -23.62 9.67
CA THR A 98 -7.73 -22.97 8.85
C THR A 98 -7.33 -23.95 7.74
N GLY A 99 -6.89 -23.43 6.59
CA GLY A 99 -6.56 -24.28 5.44
C GLY A 99 -5.35 -25.18 5.70
N ARG A 100 -5.07 -26.13 4.80
CA ARG A 100 -3.97 -27.10 4.97
C ARG A 100 -2.57 -26.46 5.10
N LYS A 101 -2.34 -25.32 4.44
CA LYS A 101 -1.03 -24.68 4.32
C LYS A 101 -0.65 -23.78 5.50
N TRP A 102 -1.60 -23.46 6.38
CA TRP A 102 -1.37 -22.46 7.43
C TRP A 102 -2.32 -22.71 8.60
N LYS A 103 -1.76 -22.83 9.79
CA LYS A 103 -2.49 -22.95 11.05
C LYS A 103 -2.37 -21.63 11.82
N VAL A 104 -3.46 -21.21 12.48
CA VAL A 104 -3.49 -19.91 13.18
C VAL A 104 -2.83 -19.94 14.56
N THR A 105 -2.74 -21.11 15.19
CA THR A 105 -2.16 -21.28 16.53
C THR A 105 -0.68 -20.89 16.56
N GLU A 106 0.10 -21.42 15.63
CA GLU A 106 1.55 -21.14 15.48
C GLU A 106 1.89 -19.64 15.43
N PRO A 107 1.35 -18.83 14.49
CA PRO A 107 1.67 -17.41 14.39
C PRO A 107 1.13 -16.58 15.56
N VAL A 108 0.05 -17.01 16.23
CA VAL A 108 -0.45 -16.32 17.43
C VAL A 108 0.49 -16.56 18.61
N VAL A 109 0.97 -17.80 18.80
CA VAL A 109 1.97 -18.11 19.83
C VAL A 109 3.26 -17.34 19.58
N GLU A 110 3.77 -17.39 18.35
CA GLU A 110 4.99 -16.67 17.98
C GLU A 110 4.84 -15.15 18.15
N ALA A 111 3.69 -14.57 17.79
CA ALA A 111 3.43 -13.15 18.00
C ALA A 111 3.42 -12.80 19.50
N LYS A 112 2.81 -13.63 20.35
CA LYS A 112 2.83 -13.44 21.82
C LYS A 112 4.26 -13.49 22.36
N GLU A 113 5.09 -14.43 21.91
CA GLU A 113 6.49 -14.55 22.30
C GLU A 113 7.32 -13.34 21.85
N PHE A 114 7.12 -12.89 20.61
CA PHE A 114 7.80 -11.72 20.08
C PHE A 114 7.42 -10.43 20.82
N LEU A 115 6.17 -10.29 21.25
CA LEU A 115 5.72 -9.18 22.10
C LEU A 115 6.38 -9.19 23.48
N LYS A 116 6.52 -10.36 24.10
CA LYS A 116 7.28 -10.51 25.35
C LYS A 116 8.75 -10.13 25.15
N MET A 117 9.35 -10.56 24.03
CA MET A 117 10.73 -10.21 23.70
C MET A 117 10.89 -8.69 23.48
N LYS A 118 9.96 -8.04 22.78
CA LYS A 118 9.94 -6.57 22.61
C LYS A 118 9.85 -5.83 23.95
N GLU A 119 9.09 -6.36 24.89
CA GLU A 119 8.99 -5.82 26.25
C GLU A 119 10.32 -5.94 27.00
N VAL A 120 11.05 -7.05 26.87
CA VAL A 120 12.38 -7.24 27.47
C VAL A 120 13.43 -6.30 26.86
N ILE A 121 13.42 -6.14 25.53
CA ILE A 121 14.32 -5.21 24.82
C ILE A 121 14.05 -3.76 25.26
N GLY A 122 12.80 -3.45 25.60
CA GLY A 122 12.38 -2.11 25.99
C GLY A 122 12.24 -1.18 24.79
N GLN A 123 12.15 0.11 25.08
CA GLN A 123 11.92 1.13 24.06
C GLN A 123 13.22 1.51 23.36
N THR A 124 13.32 1.14 22.07
CA THR A 124 14.44 1.53 21.20
C THR A 124 14.16 2.86 20.52
N GLN A 125 15.21 3.64 20.25
CA GLN A 125 15.11 4.82 19.39
C GLN A 125 14.84 4.39 17.94
N THR A 126 13.62 4.60 17.45
CA THR A 126 13.23 4.28 16.06
C THR A 126 13.50 5.43 15.10
N ASP A 127 13.48 6.66 15.61
CA ASP A 127 13.50 7.89 14.82
C ASP A 127 14.49 8.92 15.38
N ARG A 128 14.63 10.03 14.66
CA ARG A 128 15.44 11.18 15.09
C ARG A 128 14.81 11.99 16.23
N GLY A 129 13.65 11.57 16.75
CA GLY A 129 12.95 12.25 17.84
C GLY A 129 13.57 12.05 19.23
N GLY A 130 14.53 11.12 19.38
CA GLY A 130 15.19 10.82 20.66
C GLY A 130 14.39 9.86 21.56
N LEU A 131 15.01 9.46 22.68
CA LEU A 131 14.39 8.60 23.69
C LEU A 131 13.23 9.33 24.38
N GLY A 132 12.13 8.64 24.65
CA GLY A 132 10.94 9.21 25.32
C GLY A 132 9.99 10.00 24.42
N SER A 133 10.30 10.17 23.13
CA SER A 133 9.41 10.85 22.17
C SER A 133 8.12 10.06 21.88
N THR A 134 8.12 8.75 22.10
CA THR A 134 6.96 7.87 21.90
C THR A 134 6.52 7.24 23.22
N THR A 135 5.22 7.06 23.40
CA THR A 135 4.69 6.32 24.57
C THR A 135 4.75 4.82 24.28
N ALA A 136 5.55 4.08 25.04
CA ALA A 136 5.62 2.63 24.91
C ALA A 136 4.33 1.95 25.38
N LYS A 137 3.82 1.03 24.56
CA LYS A 137 2.77 0.09 24.96
C LYS A 137 3.42 -1.21 25.41
N TRP A 138 3.17 -1.58 26.67
CA TRP A 138 3.76 -2.75 27.30
C TRP A 138 2.82 -3.95 27.23
N TRP A 139 3.34 -5.11 26.83
CA TRP A 139 2.54 -6.31 26.66
C TRP A 139 1.97 -6.82 28.00
N SER A 140 2.76 -6.76 29.08
CA SER A 140 2.31 -7.14 30.42
C SER A 140 1.17 -6.25 30.96
N LYS A 141 1.17 -4.96 30.59
CA LYS A 141 0.21 -3.95 31.09
C LYS A 141 -1.03 -3.79 30.21
N THR A 142 -1.10 -4.50 29.08
CA THR A 142 -2.21 -4.41 28.14
C THR A 142 -3.15 -5.59 28.30
N GLU A 143 -4.45 -5.31 28.24
CA GLU A 143 -5.53 -6.28 28.43
C GLU A 143 -6.62 -6.10 27.37
N GLY A 144 -7.43 -7.16 27.23
CA GLY A 144 -8.59 -7.20 26.33
C GLY A 144 -8.27 -6.81 24.89
N LYS A 145 -9.04 -5.87 24.33
CA LYS A 145 -8.95 -5.48 22.92
C LYS A 145 -7.56 -4.97 22.53
N GLU A 146 -6.92 -4.19 23.39
CA GLU A 146 -5.60 -3.62 23.07
C GLU A 146 -4.55 -4.71 22.92
N LYS A 147 -4.59 -5.70 23.82
CA LYS A 147 -3.71 -6.88 23.78
C LYS A 147 -3.90 -7.66 22.48
N ARG A 148 -5.15 -7.85 22.05
CA ARG A 148 -5.45 -8.50 20.76
C ARG A 148 -4.97 -7.69 19.57
N ASP A 149 -5.16 -6.37 19.58
CA ASP A 149 -4.68 -5.51 18.50
C ASP A 149 -3.14 -5.54 18.39
N MET A 150 -2.41 -5.62 19.52
CA MET A 150 -0.96 -5.83 19.51
C MET A 150 -0.56 -7.15 18.83
N ILE A 151 -1.20 -8.28 19.17
CA ILE A 151 -0.95 -9.57 18.51
C ILE A 151 -1.18 -9.45 16.99
N ILE A 152 -2.31 -8.86 16.61
CA ILE A 152 -2.71 -8.76 15.20
C ILE A 152 -1.74 -7.88 14.42
N ASP A 153 -1.29 -6.77 15.02
CA ASP A 153 -0.33 -5.88 14.40
C ASP A 153 1.04 -6.54 14.25
N GLU A 154 1.49 -7.39 15.19
CA GLU A 154 2.70 -8.20 14.98
C GLU A 154 2.56 -9.20 13.84
N ILE A 155 1.42 -9.90 13.75
CA ILE A 155 1.15 -10.81 12.62
C ILE A 155 1.15 -10.04 11.30
N ARG A 156 0.58 -8.82 11.27
CA ARG A 156 0.61 -7.94 10.10
C ARG A 156 2.02 -7.53 9.73
N ASN A 157 2.82 -7.14 10.72
CA ASN A 157 4.20 -6.71 10.52
C ASN A 157 5.05 -7.86 10.00
N LYS A 158 4.94 -9.05 10.58
CA LYS A 158 5.65 -10.23 10.11
C LYS A 158 5.30 -10.58 8.66
N GLU A 159 4.02 -10.55 8.32
CA GLU A 159 3.55 -10.76 6.95
C GLU A 159 4.10 -9.72 5.97
N ASP A 160 4.20 -8.45 6.38
CA ASP A 160 4.79 -7.39 5.55
C ASP A 160 6.31 -7.57 5.42
N SER A 161 7.01 -7.93 6.50
CA SER A 161 8.44 -8.23 6.47
C SER A 161 8.76 -9.38 5.51
N THR A 162 7.97 -10.45 5.51
CA THR A 162 8.15 -11.56 4.54
C THR A 162 7.93 -11.10 3.10
N ARG A 163 7.00 -10.17 2.84
CA ARG A 163 6.80 -9.60 1.50
C ARG A 163 7.99 -8.74 1.08
N VAL A 164 8.49 -7.90 1.98
CA VAL A 164 9.66 -7.04 1.74
C VAL A 164 10.90 -7.91 1.49
N GLN A 165 11.14 -8.94 2.31
CA GLN A 165 12.25 -9.89 2.10
C GLN A 165 12.21 -10.53 0.71
N LYS A 166 11.02 -10.97 0.27
CA LYS A 166 10.85 -11.51 -1.10
C LYS A 166 11.10 -10.46 -2.17
N ALA A 167 10.65 -9.23 -1.96
CA ALA A 167 10.88 -8.13 -2.90
C ALA A 167 12.37 -7.79 -3.00
N VAL A 168 13.09 -7.71 -1.89
CA VAL A 168 14.55 -7.47 -1.90
C VAL A 168 15.31 -8.53 -2.71
N GLN A 169 14.83 -9.78 -2.71
CA GLN A 169 15.40 -10.86 -3.53
C GLN A 169 15.06 -10.76 -5.03
N GLN A 170 14.20 -9.82 -5.44
CA GLN A 170 13.79 -9.60 -6.82
C GLN A 170 14.50 -8.36 -7.39
N PRO A 171 15.61 -8.51 -8.11
CA PRO A 171 16.45 -7.39 -8.52
C PRO A 171 15.77 -6.42 -9.49
N GLN A 172 14.69 -6.80 -10.16
CA GLN A 172 13.92 -5.90 -11.03
C GLN A 172 12.58 -5.50 -10.39
N GLN A 173 11.74 -6.48 -10.09
CA GLN A 173 10.39 -6.25 -9.54
C GLN A 173 10.43 -5.68 -8.11
N GLY A 174 11.55 -5.83 -7.41
CA GLY A 174 11.79 -5.33 -6.07
C GLY A 174 12.48 -3.98 -6.00
N GLN A 175 12.82 -3.34 -7.12
CA GLN A 175 13.57 -2.06 -7.10
C GLN A 175 12.92 -0.95 -6.28
N TRP A 176 11.59 -1.02 -6.09
CA TRP A 176 10.86 -0.10 -5.23
C TRP A 176 11.30 -0.12 -3.75
N THR A 177 12.01 -1.17 -3.28
CA THR A 177 12.54 -1.22 -1.92
C THR A 177 13.66 -0.21 -1.68
N ASN A 178 14.29 0.31 -2.75
CA ASN A 178 15.43 1.23 -2.67
C ASN A 178 15.05 2.69 -2.97
N TRP A 179 13.77 2.99 -3.10
CA TRP A 179 13.29 4.32 -3.51
C TRP A 179 13.07 5.26 -2.33
N ASP A 180 14.16 5.68 -1.67
CA ASP A 180 14.12 6.50 -0.44
C ASP A 180 13.43 7.87 -0.60
N THR A 181 13.38 8.40 -1.82
CA THR A 181 12.80 9.72 -2.11
C THR A 181 11.37 9.67 -2.63
N ALA A 182 10.84 8.49 -2.94
CA ALA A 182 9.53 8.40 -3.55
C ALA A 182 8.41 8.57 -2.52
N ILE A 183 7.43 9.40 -2.85
CA ILE A 183 6.28 9.66 -2.00
C ILE A 183 5.40 8.40 -1.94
N GLN A 184 5.19 7.89 -0.73
CA GLN A 184 4.31 6.75 -0.52
C GLN A 184 2.85 7.12 -0.82
N ARG A 185 2.19 6.29 -1.65
CA ARG A 185 0.76 6.39 -1.94
C ARG A 185 0.06 5.11 -1.52
N SER A 186 -0.79 5.19 -0.50
CA SER A 186 -1.74 4.11 -0.18
C SER A 186 -2.97 4.22 -1.08
N LEU A 187 -3.46 3.09 -1.60
CA LEU A 187 -4.75 3.01 -2.27
C LEU A 187 -5.72 2.25 -1.36
N THR A 188 -6.86 2.85 -1.09
CA THR A 188 -7.96 2.15 -0.43
C THR A 188 -8.68 1.23 -1.43
N TRP A 189 -9.42 0.25 -0.92
CA TRP A 189 -10.30 -0.56 -1.79
C TRP A 189 -11.27 0.31 -2.57
N ASN A 190 -11.80 1.36 -1.93
CA ASN A 190 -12.70 2.31 -2.58
C ASN A 190 -12.01 3.04 -3.75
N ASP A 191 -10.77 3.49 -3.56
CA ASP A 191 -9.99 4.12 -4.64
C ASP A 191 -9.84 3.19 -5.84
N ILE A 192 -9.64 1.90 -5.61
CA ILE A 192 -9.42 0.90 -6.65
C ILE A 192 -10.71 0.62 -7.40
N TRP A 193 -11.82 0.44 -6.68
CA TRP A 193 -13.14 0.20 -7.28
C TRP A 193 -13.57 1.33 -8.21
N HIS A 194 -13.21 2.58 -7.90
CA HIS A 194 -13.54 3.74 -8.72
C HIS A 194 -12.45 4.14 -9.72
N MET A 195 -11.35 3.39 -9.79
CA MET A 195 -10.24 3.70 -10.69
C MET A 195 -10.41 2.99 -12.04
N ALA A 196 -10.17 3.73 -13.12
CA ALA A 196 -10.13 3.14 -14.46
C ALA A 196 -9.09 1.98 -14.51
N PRO A 197 -9.42 0.83 -15.12
CA PRO A 197 -8.53 -0.34 -15.15
C PRO A 197 -7.12 -0.06 -15.67
N LEU A 198 -7.02 0.78 -16.72
CA LEU A 198 -5.73 1.20 -17.29
C LEU A 198 -4.86 1.96 -16.28
N ARG A 199 -5.47 2.75 -15.40
CA ARG A 199 -4.76 3.50 -14.37
C ARG A 199 -4.27 2.59 -13.25
N ILE A 200 -5.06 1.60 -12.84
CA ILE A 200 -4.62 0.56 -11.89
C ILE A 200 -3.44 -0.21 -12.49
N SER A 201 -3.58 -0.65 -13.74
CA SER A 201 -2.55 -1.40 -14.46
C SER A 201 -1.24 -0.60 -14.55
N PHE A 202 -1.32 0.69 -14.88
CA PHE A 202 -0.17 1.58 -14.90
C PHE A 202 0.50 1.69 -13.53
N LEU A 203 -0.27 1.91 -12.45
CA LEU A 203 0.28 2.02 -11.10
C LEU A 203 0.98 0.73 -10.66
N VAL A 204 0.35 -0.43 -10.86
CA VAL A 204 0.95 -1.72 -10.51
C VAL A 204 2.23 -1.95 -11.33
N ARG A 205 2.19 -1.76 -12.66
CA ARG A 205 3.35 -1.94 -13.52
C ARG A 205 4.48 -0.96 -13.22
N SER A 206 4.17 0.26 -12.75
CA SER A 206 5.19 1.22 -12.35
C SER A 206 5.97 0.78 -11.13
N VAL A 207 5.31 0.17 -10.15
CA VAL A 207 5.97 -0.31 -8.92
C VAL A 207 6.89 -1.50 -9.23
N TYR A 208 6.46 -2.40 -10.11
CA TYR A 208 7.21 -3.61 -10.45
C TYR A 208 8.19 -3.47 -11.64
N ASP A 209 8.45 -2.24 -12.12
CA ASP A 209 9.27 -1.97 -13.30
C ASP A 209 8.87 -2.81 -14.53
N LEU A 210 7.57 -2.86 -14.81
CA LEU A 210 6.96 -3.58 -15.93
C LEU A 210 6.38 -2.63 -16.99
N LEU A 211 6.76 -1.36 -16.95
CA LEU A 211 6.37 -0.40 -17.98
C LEU A 211 7.22 -0.61 -19.24
N PRO A 212 6.67 -0.35 -20.45
CA PRO A 212 7.40 -0.48 -21.71
C PRO A 212 8.39 0.68 -21.90
N SER A 213 9.40 0.76 -21.02
CA SER A 213 10.57 1.63 -21.15
C SER A 213 11.55 1.01 -22.15
N ASN A 214 12.41 1.82 -22.80
CA ASN A 214 13.39 1.29 -23.75
C ASN A 214 14.27 0.20 -23.10
N ALA A 215 14.70 0.40 -21.84
CA ALA A 215 15.47 -0.59 -21.09
C ALA A 215 14.70 -1.91 -20.88
N ASN A 216 13.41 -1.86 -20.54
CA ASN A 216 12.59 -3.06 -20.38
C ASN A 216 12.29 -3.74 -21.72
N LEU A 217 12.06 -2.96 -22.79
CA LEU A 217 11.83 -3.49 -24.14
C LEU A 217 13.06 -4.24 -24.68
N VAL A 218 14.27 -3.73 -24.46
CA VAL A 218 15.53 -4.43 -24.78
C VAL A 218 15.63 -5.73 -23.99
N ARG A 219 15.37 -5.70 -22.67
CA ARG A 219 15.38 -6.91 -21.82
C ARG A 219 14.34 -7.95 -22.24
N TRP A 220 13.19 -7.51 -22.77
CA TRP A 220 12.15 -8.40 -23.28
C TRP A 220 12.42 -8.90 -24.72
N GLY A 221 13.59 -8.59 -25.29
CA GLY A 221 13.97 -9.06 -26.62
C GLY A 221 13.16 -8.42 -27.75
N LYS A 222 12.79 -7.15 -27.64
CA LYS A 222 12.10 -6.41 -28.72
C LYS A 222 13.11 -5.76 -29.67
N ASP A 223 12.97 -6.03 -30.96
CA ASP A 223 13.87 -5.57 -32.03
C ASP A 223 13.93 -4.04 -32.18
N ASN A 224 12.79 -3.37 -31.97
CA ASN A 224 12.69 -1.91 -32.00
C ASN A 224 12.24 -1.40 -30.61
N PRO A 225 13.18 -1.11 -29.69
CA PRO A 225 12.88 -0.73 -28.31
C PRO A 225 12.45 0.73 -28.20
N THR A 226 11.48 1.16 -29.01
CA THR A 226 10.87 2.48 -28.89
C THR A 226 9.68 2.41 -27.95
N CYS A 227 9.77 3.10 -26.83
CA CYS A 227 8.67 3.28 -25.89
C CYS A 227 7.41 3.83 -26.60
N PRO A 228 6.30 3.07 -26.70
CA PRO A 228 5.08 3.51 -27.38
C PRO A 228 4.39 4.68 -26.65
N LEU A 229 4.67 4.84 -25.35
CA LEU A 229 4.17 5.96 -24.55
C LEU A 229 4.96 7.26 -24.76
N CYS A 230 6.15 7.17 -25.37
CA CYS A 230 7.09 8.27 -25.51
C CYS A 230 7.01 8.96 -26.88
N GLN A 231 6.25 8.38 -27.83
CA GLN A 231 6.09 8.89 -29.20
C GLN A 231 5.37 10.25 -29.29
N GLY A 232 4.77 10.73 -28.19
CA GLY A 232 4.05 12.00 -28.12
C GLY A 232 4.80 13.16 -27.47
N SER A 233 6.04 12.95 -27.01
CA SER A 233 6.88 14.02 -26.45
C SER A 233 8.04 14.30 -27.39
N LYS A 234 7.77 15.04 -28.47
CA LYS A 234 8.80 15.96 -28.98
C LYS A 234 8.93 17.04 -27.92
N LEU A 235 10.11 17.12 -27.31
CA LEU A 235 10.55 18.30 -26.56
C LEU A 235 10.46 19.53 -27.45
#